data_AF-A0A4V1S608-F1
#
_entry.id   AF-A0A4V1S608-F1
#
_cell.length_a   1.000
_cell.length_b   1.000
_cell.length_c   1.000
_cell.angle_alpha   90.00
_cell.angle_beta   90.00
_cell.angle_gamma   90.00
#
_symmetry.space_group_name_H-M   'P 1'
#
loop_
_entity.id
_entity.type
_entity.pdbx_description
1 polymer ?
#
loop_
_entity_poly.entity_id
_entity_poly.type
_entity_poly.pdbx_seq_one_letter_code
_entity_poly.pdbx_strand_id
1 'polypeptide(L)'
;MSTETTQETNTAPCGADLPPPVAQHEWLRKFVGEWTTEAEILFDPAAPPMKSTGRDSVRMLGGFWLLSETTGDSTEMPYSSVLSVGYDPEKGKYIGTWMDSMMPRYWSYEGTANEAGNKLTLETKGPCPKEPGKIRTFHEALELTDADHKVFTSSILNDDGTWTTCVTVKGTRVK
;
A
#
# COMPACT_ATOMS: atom_id res chain seq x y z
N MET A 1 -26.36 21.79 56.09
CA MET A 1 -26.86 20.66 55.27
C MET A 1 -26.89 21.15 53.84
N SER A 2 -25.85 20.83 53.08
CA SER A 2 -25.75 21.24 51.68
C SER A 2 -26.26 20.08 50.82
N THR A 3 -27.30 20.34 50.04
CA THR A 3 -27.88 19.40 49.09
C THR A 3 -26.93 19.23 47.91
N GLU A 4 -26.39 18.02 47.75
CA GLU A 4 -25.68 17.58 46.54
C GLU A 4 -26.65 17.52 45.36
N THR A 5 -26.37 18.31 44.33
CA THR A 5 -26.97 18.16 43.01
C THR A 5 -26.21 17.06 42.29
N THR A 6 -26.83 15.90 42.12
CA THR A 6 -26.31 14.81 41.27
C THR A 6 -26.23 15.32 39.83
N GLN A 7 -25.00 15.52 39.33
CA GLN A 7 -24.73 15.79 37.93
C GLN A 7 -24.86 14.46 37.17
N GLU A 8 -25.93 14.31 36.40
CA GLU A 8 -26.06 13.22 35.43
C GLU A 8 -24.92 13.35 34.41
N THR A 9 -23.98 12.39 34.45
CA THR A 9 -22.95 12.25 33.43
C THR A 9 -23.62 11.69 32.18
N ASN A 10 -24.05 12.60 31.30
CA ASN A 10 -24.51 12.27 29.96
C ASN A 10 -23.33 11.71 29.16
N THR A 11 -23.09 10.40 29.28
CA THR A 11 -22.08 9.69 28.52
C THR A 11 -22.68 9.40 27.14
N ALA A 12 -22.54 10.34 26.21
CA ALA A 12 -22.81 10.04 24.81
C ALA A 12 -21.97 8.81 24.42
N PRO A 13 -22.56 7.76 23.81
CA PRO A 13 -21.79 6.60 23.38
C PRO A 13 -20.70 7.05 22.42
N CYS A 14 -19.48 6.54 22.62
CA CYS A 14 -18.36 6.74 21.70
C CYS A 14 -18.81 6.34 20.29
N GLY A 15 -19.08 7.30 19.40
CA GLY A 15 -19.49 7.03 18.02
C GLY A 15 -20.49 7.98 17.35
N ALA A 16 -21.00 9.02 18.01
CA ALA A 16 -22.04 9.86 17.39
C ALA A 16 -21.53 10.87 16.33
N ASP A 17 -20.24 11.21 16.28
CA ASP A 17 -19.68 12.23 15.37
C ASP A 17 -18.33 11.82 14.73
N LEU A 18 -18.20 10.57 14.27
CA LEU A 18 -17.04 10.20 13.44
C LEU A 18 -17.29 10.62 11.98
N PRO A 19 -16.30 11.22 11.28
CA PRO A 19 -16.46 11.57 9.87
C PRO A 19 -16.78 10.30 9.07
N PRO A 20 -17.61 10.36 8.02
CA PRO A 20 -17.86 9.21 7.16
C PRO A 20 -16.74 9.02 6.11
N PRO A 21 -16.51 7.79 5.63
CA PRO A 21 -15.67 7.56 4.46
C PRO A 21 -16.19 8.27 3.21
N VAL A 22 -15.28 8.93 2.48
CA VAL A 22 -15.55 9.47 1.14
C VAL A 22 -15.33 8.44 0.01
N ALA A 23 -15.73 8.80 -1.22
CA ALA A 23 -15.67 7.93 -2.40
C ALA A 23 -14.28 7.32 -2.68
N GLN A 24 -13.20 8.04 -2.36
CA GLN A 24 -11.83 7.57 -2.52
C GLN A 24 -11.48 6.41 -1.58
N HIS A 25 -12.07 6.37 -0.38
CA HIS A 25 -11.93 5.21 0.49
C HIS A 25 -12.68 4.00 -0.07
N GLU A 26 -13.90 4.21 -0.59
CA GLU A 26 -14.68 3.16 -1.22
C GLU A 26 -14.00 2.64 -2.51
N TRP A 27 -13.28 3.49 -3.23
CA TRP A 27 -12.48 3.10 -4.39
C TRP A 27 -11.41 2.05 -4.06
N LEU A 28 -10.80 2.11 -2.86
CA LEU A 28 -9.80 1.12 -2.42
C LEU A 28 -10.39 -0.29 -2.34
N ARG A 29 -11.70 -0.44 -2.13
CA ARG A 29 -12.36 -1.76 -2.05
C ARG A 29 -12.19 -2.60 -3.30
N LYS A 30 -11.90 -1.99 -4.45
CA LYS A 30 -11.65 -2.72 -5.70
C LYS A 30 -10.50 -3.74 -5.58
N PHE A 31 -9.54 -3.48 -4.69
CA PHE A 31 -8.38 -4.35 -4.46
C PHE A 31 -8.62 -5.43 -3.40
N VAL A 32 -9.71 -5.37 -2.64
CA VAL A 32 -10.05 -6.33 -1.58
C VAL A 32 -10.20 -7.73 -2.16
N GLY A 33 -9.67 -8.71 -1.46
CA GLY A 33 -9.75 -10.13 -1.81
C GLY A 33 -8.45 -10.86 -1.49
N GLU A 34 -8.48 -12.15 -1.77
CA GLU A 34 -7.32 -13.03 -1.70
C GLU A 34 -6.71 -13.19 -3.09
N TRP A 35 -5.38 -13.12 -3.15
CA TRP A 35 -4.64 -13.14 -4.40
C TRP A 35 -3.47 -14.13 -4.30
N THR A 36 -3.26 -14.88 -5.36
CA THR A 36 -1.96 -15.53 -5.63
C THR A 36 -1.03 -14.52 -6.28
N THR A 37 0.25 -14.55 -5.98
CA THR A 37 1.21 -13.57 -6.49
C THR A 37 2.42 -14.22 -7.16
N GLU A 38 2.92 -13.56 -8.20
CA GLU A 38 4.20 -13.84 -8.86
C GLU A 38 5.02 -12.54 -8.85
N ALA A 39 6.10 -12.52 -8.08
CA ALA A 39 7.01 -11.41 -7.95
C ALA A 39 8.26 -11.61 -8.80
N GLU A 40 8.70 -10.55 -9.47
CA GLU A 40 9.96 -10.44 -10.18
C GLU A 40 10.70 -9.19 -9.69
N ILE A 41 11.95 -9.37 -9.25
CA ILE A 41 12.80 -8.29 -8.74
C ILE A 41 14.09 -8.23 -9.56
N LEU A 42 14.36 -7.07 -10.14
CA LEU A 42 15.52 -6.77 -10.97
C LEU A 42 16.16 -5.45 -10.53
N PHE A 43 17.13 -5.53 -9.63
CA PHE A 43 17.93 -4.37 -9.22
C PHE A 43 19.11 -4.10 -10.15
N ASP A 44 19.73 -5.15 -10.69
CA ASP A 44 20.81 -5.06 -11.67
C ASP A 44 20.30 -5.58 -13.03
N PRO A 45 20.17 -4.73 -14.07
CA PRO A 45 19.77 -5.16 -15.40
C PRO A 45 20.69 -6.20 -16.06
N ALA A 46 21.93 -6.35 -15.57
CA ALA A 46 22.87 -7.36 -16.06
C ALA A 46 22.71 -8.73 -15.38
N ALA A 47 21.99 -8.81 -14.27
CA ALA A 47 21.73 -10.05 -13.54
C ALA A 47 20.38 -10.67 -13.92
N PRO A 48 20.20 -11.99 -13.78
CA PRO A 48 18.88 -12.61 -13.87
C PRO A 48 17.94 -12.03 -12.80
N PRO A 49 16.65 -11.85 -13.11
CA PRO A 49 15.69 -11.40 -12.12
C PRO A 49 15.47 -12.47 -11.05
N MET A 50 15.38 -12.04 -9.80
CA MET A 50 14.96 -12.90 -8.71
C MET A 50 13.44 -13.07 -8.74
N LYS A 51 12.94 -14.28 -8.48
CA LYS A 51 11.52 -14.59 -8.58
C LYS A 51 10.98 -15.21 -7.30
N SER A 52 9.73 -14.88 -6.96
CA SER A 52 9.00 -15.53 -5.89
C SER A 52 7.55 -15.74 -6.27
N THR A 53 6.94 -16.82 -5.78
CA THR A 53 5.48 -16.95 -5.74
C THR A 53 4.99 -16.69 -4.32
N GLY A 54 3.72 -16.36 -4.17
CA GLY A 54 3.20 -15.95 -2.88
C GLY A 54 1.70 -15.78 -2.82
N ARG A 55 1.25 -15.17 -1.73
CA ARG A 55 -0.15 -14.82 -1.48
C ARG A 55 -0.23 -13.41 -0.93
N ASP A 56 -1.32 -12.73 -1.26
CA ASP A 56 -1.63 -11.41 -0.73
C ASP A 56 -3.09 -11.37 -0.27
N SER A 57 -3.31 -11.10 1.01
CA SER A 57 -4.64 -10.93 1.61
C SER A 57 -4.92 -9.45 1.76
N VAL A 58 -5.97 -8.97 1.09
CA VAL A 58 -6.32 -7.56 1.07
C VAL A 58 -7.70 -7.36 1.67
N ARG A 59 -7.78 -6.52 2.70
CA ARG A 59 -9.02 -6.22 3.43
C ARG A 59 -9.13 -4.74 3.75
N MET A 60 -10.36 -4.29 4.01
CA MET A 60 -10.57 -2.98 4.63
C MET A 60 -10.52 -3.09 6.16
N LEU A 61 -9.86 -2.14 6.81
CA LEU A 61 -10.01 -1.84 8.22
C LEU A 61 -11.05 -0.72 8.38
N GLY A 62 -12.26 -1.12 8.76
CA GLY A 62 -13.41 -0.23 8.76
C GLY A 62 -13.73 0.26 7.34
N GLY A 63 -14.05 1.55 7.22
CA GLY A 63 -14.31 2.20 5.94
C GLY A 63 -13.15 3.03 5.38
N PHE A 64 -12.00 3.11 6.06
CA PHE A 64 -10.97 4.12 5.77
C PHE A 64 -9.68 3.56 5.20
N TRP A 65 -9.26 2.38 5.66
CA TRP A 65 -7.92 1.88 5.37
C TRP A 65 -8.00 0.56 4.65
N LEU A 66 -7.31 0.44 3.54
CA LEU A 66 -6.96 -0.83 2.94
C LEU A 66 -5.70 -1.35 3.61
N LEU A 67 -5.71 -2.63 3.99
CA LEU A 67 -4.55 -3.36 4.48
C LEU A 67 -4.30 -4.54 3.54
N SER A 68 -3.06 -4.68 3.09
CA SER A 68 -2.57 -5.78 2.26
C SER A 68 -1.42 -6.44 3.01
N GLU A 69 -1.58 -7.73 3.29
CA GLU A 69 -0.59 -8.57 3.95
C GLU A 69 -0.09 -9.59 2.92
N THR A 70 1.15 -9.43 2.46
CA THR A 70 1.74 -10.26 1.41
C THR A 70 2.80 -11.19 1.99
N THR A 71 2.85 -12.42 1.48
CA THR A 71 3.90 -13.42 1.77
C THR A 71 4.47 -13.93 0.45
N GLY A 72 5.79 -14.05 0.38
CA GLY A 72 6.51 -14.77 -0.66
C GLY A 72 7.05 -16.07 -0.10
N ASP A 73 6.68 -17.19 -0.70
CA ASP A 73 6.93 -18.54 -0.20
C ASP A 73 8.07 -19.25 -0.98
N SER A 74 8.84 -18.52 -1.78
CA SER A 74 9.94 -19.13 -2.55
C SER A 74 11.14 -19.47 -1.67
N THR A 75 11.83 -20.56 -2.03
CA THR A 75 13.07 -20.97 -1.34
C THR A 75 14.21 -19.97 -1.52
N GLU A 76 14.19 -19.21 -2.61
CA GLU A 76 15.24 -18.25 -2.96
C GLU A 76 15.00 -16.88 -2.32
N MET A 77 13.74 -16.48 -2.12
CA MET A 77 13.37 -15.18 -1.58
C MET A 77 12.09 -15.27 -0.74
N PRO A 78 12.18 -15.79 0.49
CA PRO A 78 11.09 -15.70 1.44
C PRO A 78 10.94 -14.25 1.91
N TYR A 79 9.74 -13.69 1.90
CA TYR A 79 9.47 -12.37 2.44
C TYR A 79 8.04 -12.23 2.97
N SER A 80 7.83 -11.27 3.85
CA SER A 80 6.51 -10.83 4.27
C SER A 80 6.45 -9.31 4.28
N SER A 81 5.31 -8.73 3.90
CA SER A 81 5.10 -7.29 3.94
C SER A 81 3.69 -6.91 4.36
N VAL A 82 3.56 -5.66 4.81
CA VAL A 82 2.29 -5.02 5.09
C VAL A 82 2.25 -3.67 4.40
N LEU A 83 1.25 -3.48 3.54
CA LEU A 83 0.88 -2.20 2.95
C LEU A 83 -0.40 -1.69 3.62
N SER A 84 -0.40 -0.44 4.06
CA SER A 84 -1.62 0.28 4.43
C SER A 84 -1.84 1.46 3.49
N VAL A 85 -3.08 1.67 3.03
CA VAL A 85 -3.46 2.81 2.19
C VAL A 85 -4.80 3.36 2.65
N GLY A 86 -4.89 4.68 2.80
CA GLY A 86 -6.11 5.43 3.06
C GLY A 86 -6.18 6.66 2.18
N TYR A 87 -7.16 7.52 2.42
CA TYR A 87 -7.31 8.80 1.73
C TYR A 87 -7.41 9.94 2.75
N ASP A 88 -6.68 11.01 2.49
CA ASP A 88 -6.71 12.25 3.28
C ASP A 88 -7.56 13.28 2.52
N PRO A 89 -8.80 13.58 2.97
CA PRO A 89 -9.67 14.54 2.30
C PRO A 89 -9.15 15.98 2.35
N GLU A 90 -8.36 16.34 3.37
CA GLU A 90 -7.82 17.69 3.50
C GLU A 90 -6.69 17.92 2.50
N LYS A 91 -5.84 16.90 2.29
CA LYS A 91 -4.77 16.93 1.27
C LYS A 91 -5.26 16.64 -0.14
N GLY A 92 -6.39 15.95 -0.27
CA GLY A 92 -6.85 15.41 -1.55
C GLY A 92 -5.90 14.34 -2.11
N LYS A 93 -5.30 13.53 -1.23
CA LYS A 93 -4.27 12.53 -1.59
C LYS A 93 -4.56 11.20 -0.93
N TYR A 94 -4.18 10.11 -1.61
CA TYR A 94 -4.00 8.83 -0.93
C TYR A 94 -2.74 8.90 -0.09
N ILE A 95 -2.79 8.32 1.10
CA ILE A 95 -1.65 8.23 2.02
C ILE A 95 -1.47 6.77 2.41
N GLY A 96 -0.23 6.36 2.67
CA GLY A 96 0.01 4.96 2.98
C GLY A 96 1.34 4.70 3.64
N THR A 97 1.53 3.44 4.03
CA THR A 97 2.74 2.97 4.70
C THR A 97 3.13 1.58 4.24
N TRP A 98 4.42 1.29 4.19
CA TRP A 98 4.95 -0.05 3.88
C TRP A 98 6.02 -0.45 4.87
N MET A 99 5.98 -1.72 5.25
CA MET A 99 6.99 -2.42 6.03
C MET A 99 7.16 -3.83 5.45
N ASP A 100 8.38 -4.35 5.47
CA ASP A 100 8.66 -5.73 5.08
C ASP A 100 9.74 -6.38 5.98
N SER A 101 9.89 -7.69 5.85
CA SER A 101 10.88 -8.48 6.59
C SER A 101 12.31 -8.39 6.02
N MET A 102 12.49 -7.74 4.88
CA MET A 102 13.76 -7.68 4.16
C MET A 102 14.59 -6.45 4.56
N MET A 103 13.94 -5.42 5.11
CA MET A 103 14.63 -4.23 5.60
C MET A 103 14.00 -3.62 6.86
N PRO A 104 14.82 -3.04 7.76
CA PRO A 104 14.34 -2.34 8.95
C PRO A 104 13.88 -0.91 8.60
N ARG A 105 12.97 -0.76 7.63
CA ARG A 105 12.52 0.55 7.15
C ARG A 105 11.00 0.67 7.19
N TYR A 106 10.57 1.81 7.70
CA TYR A 106 9.20 2.29 7.57
C TYR A 106 9.13 3.28 6.40
N TRP A 107 8.27 2.98 5.44
CA TRP A 107 8.02 3.84 4.30
C TRP A 107 6.70 4.56 4.47
N SER A 108 6.68 5.85 4.12
CA SER A 108 5.46 6.67 4.08
C SER A 108 5.23 7.14 2.65
N TYR A 109 3.99 7.06 2.20
CA TYR A 109 3.60 7.39 0.84
C TYR A 109 2.57 8.51 0.79
N GLU A 110 2.63 9.28 -0.29
CA GLU A 110 1.53 10.14 -0.75
C GLU A 110 1.29 9.88 -2.23
N GLY A 111 0.04 9.92 -2.67
CA GLY A 111 -0.28 9.51 -4.03
C GLY A 111 -1.65 9.91 -4.55
N THR A 112 -1.90 9.51 -5.79
CA THR A 112 -3.12 9.82 -6.53
C THR A 112 -3.54 8.64 -7.40
N ALA A 113 -4.85 8.44 -7.51
CA ALA A 113 -5.41 7.56 -8.53
C ALA A 113 -5.44 8.26 -9.90
N ASN A 114 -5.30 7.48 -10.98
CA ASN A 114 -5.48 7.99 -12.34
C ASN A 114 -6.95 8.24 -12.66
N GLU A 115 -7.21 8.98 -13.75
CA GLU A 115 -8.57 9.32 -14.19
C GLU A 115 -9.41 8.09 -14.57
N ALA A 116 -8.77 7.05 -15.12
CA ALA A 116 -9.44 5.78 -15.42
C ALA A 116 -9.89 5.02 -14.15
N GLY A 117 -9.39 5.41 -12.98
CA GLY A 117 -9.78 4.84 -11.69
C GLY A 117 -9.41 3.37 -11.54
N ASN A 118 -8.32 2.94 -12.17
CA ASN A 118 -7.79 1.58 -12.09
C ASN A 118 -6.35 1.52 -11.57
N LYS A 119 -5.67 2.66 -11.43
CA LYS A 119 -4.27 2.73 -10.97
C LYS A 119 -4.11 3.78 -9.88
N LEU A 120 -3.50 3.40 -8.76
CA LEU A 120 -3.01 4.30 -7.71
C LEU A 120 -1.49 4.33 -7.78
N THR A 121 -0.91 5.53 -7.92
CA THR A 121 0.53 5.75 -7.80
C THR A 121 0.82 6.44 -6.48
N LEU A 122 1.72 5.85 -5.70
CA LEU A 122 2.21 6.27 -4.39
C LEU A 122 3.68 6.66 -4.52
N GLU A 123 4.04 7.86 -4.08
CA GLU A 123 5.41 8.37 -4.10
C GLU A 123 6.03 8.30 -2.71
N THR A 124 7.32 7.94 -2.65
CA THR A 124 8.12 8.01 -1.42
C THR A 124 9.59 8.30 -1.72
N LYS A 125 10.38 8.53 -0.67
CA LYS A 125 11.85 8.67 -0.74
C LYS A 125 12.53 7.76 0.25
N GLY A 126 13.59 7.09 -0.18
CA GLY A 126 14.38 6.25 0.71
C GLY A 126 15.65 5.69 0.05
N PRO A 127 16.35 4.79 0.75
CA PRO A 127 17.63 4.27 0.30
C PRO A 127 17.49 3.50 -1.01
N CYS A 128 18.40 3.74 -1.95
CA CYS A 128 18.43 3.04 -3.22
C CYS A 128 19.09 1.67 -3.07
N PRO A 129 18.41 0.56 -3.36
CA PRO A 129 19.03 -0.77 -3.35
C PRO A 129 20.13 -0.92 -4.42
N LYS A 130 20.08 -0.12 -5.49
CA LYS A 130 21.08 -0.10 -6.56
C LYS A 130 22.31 0.77 -6.24
N GLU A 131 22.15 1.74 -5.34
CA GLU A 131 23.17 2.74 -5.02
C GLU A 131 23.24 2.93 -3.50
N PRO A 132 23.97 2.04 -2.79
CA PRO A 132 24.08 2.11 -1.34
C PRO A 132 24.50 3.51 -0.86
N GLY A 133 23.77 4.03 0.13
CA GLY A 133 24.00 5.37 0.70
C GLY A 133 23.32 6.52 -0.03
N LYS A 134 22.71 6.32 -1.21
CA LYS A 134 21.90 7.34 -1.88
C LYS A 134 20.43 7.21 -1.55
N ILE A 135 19.77 8.37 -1.41
CA ILE A 135 18.31 8.46 -1.33
C ILE A 135 17.76 8.74 -2.72
N ARG A 136 16.76 7.96 -3.14
CA ARG A 136 16.04 8.12 -4.41
C ARG A 136 14.55 8.30 -4.17
N THR A 137 13.86 8.87 -5.16
CA THR A 137 12.40 8.88 -5.22
C THR A 137 11.92 7.58 -5.84
N PHE A 138 10.87 7.01 -5.26
CA PHE A 138 10.21 5.79 -5.72
C PHE A 138 8.76 6.07 -6.05
N HIS A 139 8.27 5.43 -7.12
CA HIS A 139 6.85 5.32 -7.44
C HIS A 139 6.44 3.86 -7.28
N GLU A 140 5.58 3.62 -6.30
CA GLU A 140 4.87 2.37 -6.14
C GLU A 140 3.52 2.51 -6.82
N ALA A 141 3.14 1.57 -7.68
CA ALA A 141 1.84 1.60 -8.33
C ALA A 141 1.04 0.34 -8.03
N LEU A 142 -0.21 0.52 -7.63
CA LEU A 142 -1.23 -0.53 -7.53
C LEU A 142 -2.20 -0.37 -8.70
N GLU A 143 -2.25 -1.34 -9.59
CA GLU A 143 -3.06 -1.30 -10.81
C GLU A 143 -3.95 -2.53 -10.91
N LEU A 144 -5.24 -2.33 -11.21
CA LEU A 144 -6.14 -3.39 -11.66
C LEU A 144 -6.14 -3.41 -13.18
N THR A 145 -5.65 -4.51 -13.75
CA THR A 145 -5.68 -4.72 -15.21
C THR A 145 -7.05 -5.26 -15.64
N ASP A 146 -7.72 -6.00 -14.77
CA ASP A 146 -9.13 -6.37 -14.88
C ASP A 146 -9.69 -6.75 -13.48
N ALA A 147 -10.85 -7.41 -13.42
CA ALA A 147 -11.49 -7.78 -12.16
C ALA A 147 -10.72 -8.84 -11.35
N ASP A 148 -9.99 -9.72 -12.03
CA ASP A 148 -9.30 -10.88 -11.48
C ASP A 148 -7.79 -10.74 -11.48
N HIS A 149 -7.25 -9.66 -12.08
CA HIS A 149 -5.82 -9.42 -12.19
C HIS A 149 -5.42 -8.02 -11.71
N LYS A 150 -4.36 -8.00 -10.89
CA LYS A 150 -3.70 -6.77 -10.44
C LYS A 150 -2.20 -6.82 -10.67
N VAL A 151 -1.58 -5.66 -10.72
CA VAL A 151 -0.14 -5.50 -10.80
C VAL A 151 0.30 -4.47 -9.76
N PHE A 152 1.31 -4.82 -8.98
CA PHE A 152 2.09 -3.89 -8.18
C PHE A 152 3.45 -3.67 -8.85
N THR A 153 3.91 -2.43 -8.92
CA THR A 153 5.27 -2.12 -9.41
C THR A 153 5.98 -1.12 -8.54
N SER A 154 7.28 -1.33 -8.29
CA SER A 154 8.19 -0.32 -7.71
C SER A 154 9.12 0.21 -8.78
N SER A 155 9.20 1.53 -8.92
CA SER A 155 10.07 2.19 -9.89
C SER A 155 10.91 3.29 -9.24
N ILE A 156 12.16 3.41 -9.67
CA ILE A 156 13.15 4.36 -9.15
C ILE A 156 13.31 5.51 -10.15
N LEU A 157 13.31 6.75 -9.66
CA LEU A 157 13.65 7.94 -10.46
C LEU A 157 15.17 8.03 -10.67
N ASN A 158 15.59 8.00 -11.92
CA ASN A 158 16.99 8.14 -12.33
C ASN A 158 17.41 9.62 -12.42
N ASP A 159 18.73 9.87 -12.48
CA ASP A 159 19.30 11.22 -12.60
C ASP A 159 18.92 11.94 -13.90
N ASP A 160 18.59 11.19 -14.95
CA ASP A 160 18.11 11.71 -16.24
C ASP A 160 16.60 12.02 -16.26
N GLY A 161 15.90 11.82 -15.14
CA GLY A 161 14.46 12.04 -15.01
C GLY A 161 13.59 10.88 -15.50
N THR A 162 14.18 9.79 -15.99
CA THR A 162 13.45 8.57 -16.37
C THR A 162 13.13 7.70 -15.16
N TRP A 163 12.14 6.82 -15.30
CA TRP A 163 11.78 5.84 -14.28
C TRP A 163 12.25 4.45 -14.70
N THR A 164 12.86 3.70 -13.78
CA THR A 164 13.19 2.29 -13.98
C THR A 164 12.41 1.44 -12.99
N THR A 165 11.54 0.57 -13.50
CA THR A 165 10.83 -0.44 -12.69
C THR A 165 11.80 -1.54 -12.28
N CYS A 166 11.93 -1.76 -10.97
CA CYS A 166 12.80 -2.79 -10.39
C CYS A 166 12.03 -3.92 -9.73
N VAL A 167 10.75 -3.70 -9.37
CA VAL A 167 9.89 -4.73 -8.81
C VAL A 167 8.60 -4.78 -9.63
N THR A 168 8.17 -5.98 -10.00
CA THR A 168 6.84 -6.24 -10.55
C THR A 168 6.24 -7.43 -9.81
N VAL A 169 5.05 -7.25 -9.25
CA VAL A 169 4.28 -8.33 -8.63
C VAL A 169 2.95 -8.42 -9.35
N LYS A 170 2.70 -9.56 -10.01
CA LYS A 170 1.42 -9.85 -10.63
C LYS A 170 0.57 -10.61 -9.65
N GLY A 171 -0.69 -10.22 -9.50
CA GLY A 171 -1.65 -10.87 -8.64
C GLY A 171 -2.82 -11.43 -9.44
N THR A 172 -3.20 -12.68 -9.18
CA THR A 172 -4.41 -13.31 -9.71
C THR A 172 -5.35 -13.65 -8.56
N ARG A 173 -6.60 -13.20 -8.67
CA ARG A 173 -7.63 -13.38 -7.63
C ARG A 173 -7.93 -14.87 -7.43
N VAL A 174 -8.07 -15.27 -6.16
CA VAL A 174 -8.52 -16.61 -5.78
C VAL A 174 -10.05 -16.66 -5.92
N LYS A 175 -10.55 -17.68 -6.61
CA LYS A 175 -12.00 -17.90 -6.86
C LYS A 175 -12.65 -18.73 -5.76
#